data_AF-A0A1G7EBA5-F1
#
_entry.id   AF-A0A1G7EBA5-F1
#
_cell.length_a   1.000
_cell.length_b   1.000
_cell.length_c   1.000
_cell.angle_alpha   90.00
_cell.angle_beta   90.00
_cell.angle_gamma   90.00
#
_symmetry.space_group_name_H-M   'P 1'
#
loop_
_entity.id
_entity.type
_entity.pdbx_description
1 polymer ?
#
loop_
_entity_poly.entity_id
_entity_poly.type
_entity_poly.pdbx_seq_one_letter_code
_entity_poly.pdbx_strand_id
1 'polypeptide(L)'
;MSSRYFKSNGKRTLKGLLSSEHLKKIKVDFPEVRVVKNTWNSFQIILELQPTTISEKYQLMVIYEQNRWVKVFVVNKELRIAANRSKLPHVYNSKEQQLCLYSPSKKEWDGFSCIVDTIIPWASEWLYYYELWLSEGKWYGGGHNEYPNEDNTEILKNE
;
A
#
# COMPACT_ATOMS: atom_id res chain seq x y z
N MET A 1 24.01 -3.84 53.74
CA MET A 1 24.02 -3.05 52.48
C MET A 1 23.52 -3.96 51.36
N SER A 2 22.22 -3.86 51.01
CA SER A 2 21.61 -4.78 50.04
C SER A 2 21.87 -4.29 48.62
N SER A 3 22.48 -5.17 47.82
CA SER A 3 22.81 -4.98 46.41
C SER A 3 21.55 -4.69 45.59
N ARG A 4 21.58 -3.61 44.80
CA ARG A 4 20.51 -3.28 43.85
C ARG A 4 20.58 -4.26 42.69
N TYR A 5 19.63 -5.17 42.64
CA TYR A 5 19.37 -6.02 41.49
C TYR A 5 19.13 -5.15 40.25
N PHE A 6 20.06 -5.20 39.28
CA PHE A 6 19.77 -4.79 37.92
C PHE A 6 18.71 -5.75 37.37
N LYS A 7 17.45 -5.28 37.27
CA LYS A 7 16.43 -5.99 36.52
C LYS A 7 16.91 -6.07 35.07
N SER A 8 17.27 -7.27 34.63
CA SER A 8 17.45 -7.61 33.22
C SER A 8 16.26 -7.07 32.43
N ASN A 9 16.49 -6.09 31.55
CA ASN A 9 15.51 -5.67 30.57
C ASN A 9 15.14 -6.89 29.74
N GLY A 10 13.93 -7.43 29.95
CA GLY A 10 13.42 -8.56 29.16
C GLY A 10 13.59 -8.24 27.68
N LYS A 11 14.09 -9.22 26.90
CA LYS A 11 14.25 -9.10 25.45
C LYS A 11 12.94 -8.59 24.86
N ARG A 12 12.89 -7.32 24.45
CA ARG A 12 11.76 -6.79 23.69
C ARG A 12 11.77 -7.54 22.36
N THR A 13 10.86 -8.48 22.20
CA THR A 13 10.63 -9.13 20.91
C THR A 13 10.13 -8.07 19.94
N LEU A 14 10.90 -7.87 18.86
CA LEU A 14 10.48 -7.00 17.77
C LEU A 14 9.19 -7.55 17.16
N LYS A 15 8.20 -6.67 16.94
CA LYS A 15 6.91 -7.03 16.33
C LYS A 15 6.90 -6.79 14.81
N GLY A 16 8.09 -6.68 14.21
CA GLY A 16 8.30 -6.40 12.80
C GLY A 16 9.72 -5.88 12.54
N LEU A 17 10.03 -5.61 11.27
CA LEU A 17 11.23 -4.88 10.86
C LEU A 17 11.23 -3.46 11.46
N LEU A 18 12.41 -2.91 11.66
CA LEU A 18 12.55 -1.54 12.15
C LEU A 18 12.20 -0.54 11.04
N SER A 19 11.66 0.62 11.45
CA SER A 19 11.36 1.75 10.57
C SER A 19 12.57 2.16 9.71
N SER A 20 13.76 2.16 10.31
CA SER A 20 15.04 2.46 9.63
C SER A 20 15.37 1.46 8.52
N GLU A 21 15.05 0.18 8.70
CA GLU A 21 15.39 -0.89 7.76
C GLU A 21 14.48 -0.83 6.54
N HIS A 22 13.18 -0.54 6.74
CA HIS A 22 12.27 -0.21 5.66
C HIS A 22 12.77 0.99 4.85
N LEU A 23 13.07 2.11 5.51
CA LEU A 23 13.54 3.32 4.83
C LEU A 23 14.87 3.09 4.10
N LYS A 24 15.80 2.32 4.67
CA LYS A 24 17.07 2.00 4.03
C LYS A 24 16.84 1.26 2.72
N LYS A 25 16.00 0.21 2.73
CA LYS A 25 15.67 -0.56 1.52
C LYS A 25 14.93 0.29 0.48
N ILE A 26 13.92 1.05 0.91
CA ILE A 26 13.19 1.95 0.01
C ILE A 26 14.13 2.94 -0.68
N LYS A 27 15.11 3.51 0.02
CA LYS A 27 16.08 4.44 -0.57
C LYS A 27 17.05 3.80 -1.57
N VAL A 28 17.26 2.48 -1.50
CA VAL A 28 18.07 1.76 -2.48
C VAL A 28 17.32 1.68 -3.81
N ASP A 29 16.03 1.32 -3.76
CA ASP A 29 15.23 1.10 -4.97
C ASP A 29 14.60 2.40 -5.51
N PHE A 30 14.34 3.36 -4.62
CA PHE A 30 13.75 4.67 -4.91
C PHE A 30 14.65 5.78 -4.34
N PRO A 31 15.80 6.08 -4.97
CA PRO A 31 16.75 7.07 -4.46
C PRO A 31 16.17 8.49 -4.35
N GLU A 32 15.21 8.84 -5.21
CA GLU A 32 14.53 10.14 -5.24
C GLU A 32 13.39 10.26 -4.21
N VAL A 33 13.20 9.25 -3.34
CA VAL A 33 12.14 9.27 -2.32
C VAL A 33 12.30 10.46 -1.37
N ARG A 34 11.22 11.23 -1.20
CA ARG A 34 11.18 12.34 -0.26
C ARG A 34 10.68 11.90 1.10
N VAL A 35 11.50 12.03 2.14
CA VAL A 35 11.07 11.79 3.52
C VAL A 35 10.40 13.05 4.09
N VAL A 36 9.11 12.96 4.40
CA VAL A 36 8.31 14.06 4.96
C VAL A 36 8.37 14.05 6.49
N LYS A 37 8.26 12.87 7.10
CA LYS A 37 8.41 12.66 8.55
C LYS A 37 9.17 11.38 8.81
N ASN A 38 9.99 11.37 9.86
CA ASN A 38 10.71 10.19 10.29
C ASN A 38 10.84 10.19 11.81
N THR A 39 10.34 9.15 12.46
CA THR A 39 10.48 8.90 13.88
C THR A 39 11.10 7.52 14.10
N TRP A 40 11.36 7.16 15.35
CA TRP A 40 11.99 5.89 15.69
C TRP A 40 11.21 4.64 15.21
N ASN A 41 9.87 4.73 15.07
CA ASN A 41 9.02 3.60 14.66
C ASN A 41 7.99 3.91 13.57
N SER A 42 8.02 5.11 12.99
CA SER A 42 7.09 5.52 11.95
C SER A 42 7.79 6.41 10.94
N PHE A 43 7.27 6.45 9.72
CA PHE A 43 7.70 7.42 8.72
C PHE A 43 6.57 7.79 7.77
N GLN A 44 6.76 8.92 7.10
CA GLN A 44 5.94 9.37 6.00
C GLN A 44 6.88 9.75 4.85
N ILE A 45 6.67 9.14 3.69
CA ILE A 45 7.46 9.38 2.49
C ILE A 45 6.55 9.73 1.31
N ILE A 46 7.13 10.37 0.31
CA ILE A 46 6.55 10.53 -1.02
C ILE A 46 7.49 9.90 -2.03
N LEU A 47 6.96 9.03 -2.89
CA LEU A 47 7.68 8.39 -3.98
C LEU A 47 6.87 8.49 -5.27
N GLU A 48 7.54 8.40 -6.41
CA GLU A 48 6.90 8.37 -7.73
C GLU A 48 6.83 6.93 -8.23
N LEU A 49 5.67 6.50 -8.72
CA LEU A 49 5.49 5.26 -9.46
C LEU A 49 5.03 5.53 -10.89
N GLN A 50 5.48 4.68 -11.79
CA GLN A 50 5.01 4.59 -13.17
C GLN A 50 4.86 3.09 -13.48
N PRO A 51 3.64 2.53 -13.41
CA PRO A 51 3.44 1.07 -13.46
C PRO A 51 4.03 0.38 -14.68
N THR A 52 3.95 1.04 -15.84
CA THR A 52 4.60 0.63 -17.09
C THR A 52 5.28 1.82 -17.75
N THR A 53 6.08 1.59 -18.79
CA THR A 53 6.76 2.68 -19.52
C THR A 53 5.80 3.66 -20.19
N ILE A 54 4.56 3.26 -20.46
CA ILE A 54 3.52 4.10 -21.09
C ILE A 54 2.49 4.63 -20.08
N SER A 55 2.51 4.13 -18.85
CA SER A 55 1.61 4.55 -17.79
C SER A 55 1.87 6.00 -17.38
N GLU A 56 0.87 6.62 -16.78
CA GLU A 56 1.05 7.92 -16.14
C GLU A 56 1.98 7.81 -14.92
N LYS A 57 2.57 8.94 -14.56
CA LYS A 57 3.33 9.08 -13.31
C LYS A 57 2.42 9.50 -12.17
N TYR A 58 2.56 8.82 -11.05
CA TYR A 58 1.80 9.04 -9.82
C TYR A 58 2.74 9.32 -8.66
N GLN A 59 2.48 10.38 -7.90
CA GLN A 59 3.14 10.55 -6.61
C GLN A 59 2.28 9.92 -5.53
N LEU A 60 2.89 9.01 -4.79
CA LEU A 60 2.27 8.30 -3.69
C LEU A 60 2.83 8.79 -2.37
N MET A 61 1.93 9.11 -1.44
CA MET A 61 2.28 9.28 -0.04
C MET A 61 2.13 7.95 0.69
N VAL A 62 3.22 7.46 1.26
CA VAL A 62 3.24 6.22 2.07
C VAL A 62 3.47 6.59 3.52
N ILE A 63 2.54 6.19 4.38
CA ILE A 63 2.61 6.38 5.84
C ILE A 63 2.77 5.02 6.49
N TYR A 64 3.87 4.83 7.21
CA TYR A 64 4.16 3.64 8.00
C TYR A 64 4.03 3.94 9.49
N GLU A 65 3.23 3.15 10.21
CA GLU A 65 2.97 3.35 11.64
C GLU A 65 3.25 2.08 12.47
N GLN A 66 4.29 2.16 13.30
CA GLN A 66 4.54 1.27 14.45
C GLN A 66 4.53 -0.24 14.13
N ASN A 67 5.00 -0.63 12.94
CA ASN A 67 4.99 -2.03 12.48
C ASN A 67 3.59 -2.64 12.39
N ARG A 68 2.54 -1.80 12.29
CA ARG A 68 1.15 -2.26 12.30
C ARG A 68 0.40 -1.92 11.02
N TRP A 69 0.61 -0.72 10.49
CA TRP A 69 -0.19 -0.23 9.38
C TRP A 69 0.68 0.49 8.35
N VAL A 70 0.31 0.30 7.09
CA VAL A 70 0.80 1.09 5.97
C VAL A 70 -0.40 1.70 5.26
N LYS A 71 -0.40 3.01 5.07
CA LYS A 71 -1.44 3.72 4.31
C LYS A 71 -0.81 4.35 3.08
N VAL A 72 -1.48 4.23 1.94
CA VAL A 72 -0.98 4.73 0.64
C VAL A 72 -2.04 5.60 0.01
N PHE A 73 -1.63 6.78 -0.46
CA PHE A 73 -2.52 7.78 -1.07
C PHE A 73 -1.91 8.29 -2.37
N VAL A 74 -2.74 8.52 -3.39
CA VAL A 74 -2.34 9.30 -4.57
C VAL A 74 -2.46 10.78 -4.25
N VAL A 75 -1.38 11.56 -4.41
CA VAL A 75 -1.32 12.95 -3.93
C VAL A 75 -1.01 14.01 -4.97
N ASN A 76 -0.53 13.66 -6.17
CA ASN A 76 -0.23 14.66 -7.21
C ASN A 76 -1.44 15.07 -8.06
N LYS A 77 -2.55 14.33 -8.01
CA LYS A 77 -3.73 14.59 -8.83
C LYS A 77 -4.99 13.98 -8.22
N GLU A 78 -6.14 14.48 -8.66
CA GLU A 78 -7.42 13.82 -8.44
C GLU A 78 -7.60 12.70 -9.48
N LEU A 79 -7.92 11.49 -9.00
CA LEU A 79 -8.16 10.31 -9.82
C LEU A 79 -9.55 10.41 -10.42
N ARG A 80 -9.61 10.26 -11.75
CA ARG A 80 -10.86 10.18 -12.49
C ARG A 80 -11.63 8.92 -12.14
N ILE A 81 -12.95 9.01 -12.23
CA ILE A 81 -13.87 7.88 -12.12
C ILE A 81 -14.29 7.49 -13.54
N ALA A 82 -14.30 6.19 -13.85
CA ALA A 82 -14.76 5.67 -15.14
C ALA A 82 -16.21 6.13 -15.44
N ALA A 83 -16.54 6.37 -16.70
CA ALA A 83 -17.80 6.99 -17.09
C ALA A 83 -19.06 6.20 -16.65
N ASN A 84 -18.94 4.88 -16.55
CA ASN A 84 -19.99 3.96 -16.10
C ASN A 84 -19.92 3.65 -14.58
N ARG A 85 -19.17 4.43 -13.81
CA ARG A 85 -18.94 4.23 -12.37
C ARG A 85 -19.23 5.49 -11.57
N SER A 86 -19.47 5.31 -10.27
CA SER A 86 -19.76 6.39 -9.33
C SER A 86 -18.69 6.59 -8.26
N LYS A 87 -17.72 5.67 -8.15
CA LYS A 87 -16.61 5.72 -7.19
C LYS A 87 -15.39 4.98 -7.72
N LEU A 88 -14.22 5.32 -7.17
CA LEU A 88 -12.98 4.58 -7.39
C LEU A 88 -13.11 3.12 -6.88
N PRO A 89 -12.48 2.16 -7.55
CA PRO A 89 -12.39 0.79 -7.08
C PRO A 89 -11.34 0.68 -5.98
N HIS A 90 -11.49 -0.24 -5.04
CA HIS A 90 -10.46 -0.67 -4.09
C HIS A 90 -9.76 0.49 -3.38
N VAL A 91 -10.56 1.36 -2.77
CA VAL A 91 -10.09 2.45 -1.90
C VAL A 91 -10.78 2.39 -0.55
N TYR A 92 -10.04 2.64 0.53
CA TYR A 92 -10.64 2.82 1.85
C TYR A 92 -11.42 4.13 1.96
N ASN A 93 -10.99 5.15 1.21
CA ASN A 93 -11.62 6.46 1.17
C ASN A 93 -11.40 7.10 -0.21
N SER A 94 -12.47 7.27 -0.99
CA SER A 94 -12.37 7.86 -2.32
C SER A 94 -11.98 9.34 -2.31
N LYS A 95 -12.39 10.11 -1.30
CA LYS A 95 -12.07 11.54 -1.20
C LYS A 95 -10.58 11.78 -0.91
N GLU A 96 -10.01 10.94 -0.06
CA GLU A 96 -8.56 10.99 0.27
C GLU A 96 -7.72 10.19 -0.73
N GLN A 97 -8.37 9.39 -1.59
CA GLN A 97 -7.72 8.49 -2.54
C GLN A 97 -6.79 7.50 -1.84
N GLN A 98 -7.23 6.99 -0.69
CA GLN A 98 -6.50 6.00 0.11
C GLN A 98 -6.69 4.62 -0.51
N LEU A 99 -5.62 4.04 -1.06
CA LEU A 99 -5.66 2.75 -1.74
C LEU A 99 -5.89 1.60 -0.74
N CYS A 100 -6.74 0.64 -1.13
CA CYS A 100 -6.95 -0.61 -0.41
C CYS A 100 -6.03 -1.69 -1.02
N LEU A 101 -4.81 -1.80 -0.49
CA LEU A 101 -3.77 -2.68 -1.05
C LEU A 101 -3.66 -4.04 -0.35
N TYR A 102 -4.19 -4.16 0.87
CA TYR A 102 -4.14 -5.39 1.64
C TYR A 102 -5.30 -5.45 2.63
N SER A 103 -5.63 -6.63 3.12
CA SER A 103 -6.66 -6.86 4.12
C SER A 103 -6.04 -7.17 5.48
N PRO A 104 -6.12 -6.26 6.47
CA PRO A 104 -5.67 -6.51 7.83
C PRO A 104 -6.34 -7.72 8.48
N SER A 105 -7.61 -7.98 8.16
CA SER A 105 -8.36 -9.13 8.69
C SER A 105 -7.89 -10.47 8.12
N LYS A 106 -7.42 -10.49 6.86
CA LYS A 106 -6.81 -11.67 6.23
C LYS A 106 -5.32 -11.81 6.50
N LYS A 107 -4.70 -10.86 7.23
CA LYS A 107 -3.26 -10.85 7.54
C LYS A 107 -2.37 -10.94 6.30
N GLU A 108 -2.79 -10.32 5.20
CA GLU A 108 -2.03 -10.31 3.94
C GLU A 108 -0.70 -9.57 4.07
N TRP A 109 -0.59 -8.66 5.03
CA TRP A 109 0.64 -7.95 5.35
C TRP A 109 0.82 -7.86 6.87
N ASP A 110 2.07 -7.97 7.33
CA ASP A 110 2.47 -7.72 8.70
C ASP A 110 3.77 -6.91 8.75
N GLY A 111 4.15 -6.47 9.96
CA GLY A 111 5.34 -5.65 10.16
C GLY A 111 6.68 -6.31 9.81
N PHE A 112 6.74 -7.62 9.54
CA PHE A 112 7.95 -8.30 9.05
C PHE A 112 8.08 -8.25 7.54
N SER A 113 6.98 -8.05 6.81
CA SER A 113 6.96 -7.88 5.36
C SER A 113 7.48 -6.51 4.95
N CYS A 114 8.50 -6.49 4.09
CA CYS A 114 9.10 -5.23 3.69
C CYS A 114 8.20 -4.44 2.72
N ILE A 115 7.97 -3.16 3.02
CA ILE A 115 7.15 -2.24 2.20
C ILE A 115 7.60 -2.20 0.73
N VAL A 116 8.91 -2.27 0.45
CA VAL A 116 9.43 -2.24 -0.92
C VAL A 116 9.17 -3.54 -1.69
N ASP A 117 9.06 -4.65 -0.97
CA ASP A 117 8.83 -5.98 -1.55
C ASP A 117 7.32 -6.32 -1.65
N THR A 118 6.45 -5.53 -0.99
CA THR A 118 5.00 -5.79 -0.94
C THR A 118 4.14 -4.58 -1.31
N ILE A 119 4.11 -3.55 -0.45
CA ILE A 119 3.17 -2.43 -0.56
C ILE A 119 3.42 -1.59 -1.82
N ILE A 120 4.69 -1.33 -2.13
CA ILE A 120 5.05 -0.54 -3.32
C ILE A 120 4.67 -1.29 -4.60
N PRO A 121 5.04 -2.58 -4.79
CA PRO A 121 4.55 -3.40 -5.90
C PRO A 121 3.03 -3.46 -5.99
N TRP A 122 2.30 -3.68 -4.89
CA TRP A 122 0.84 -3.70 -4.89
C TRP A 122 0.23 -2.34 -5.27
N ALA A 123 0.83 -1.23 -4.85
CA ALA A 123 0.40 0.09 -5.29
C ALA A 123 0.61 0.29 -6.79
N SER A 124 1.74 -0.19 -7.34
CA SER A 124 2.01 -0.17 -8.78
C SER A 124 0.99 -1.00 -9.56
N GLU A 125 0.67 -2.20 -9.07
CA GLU A 125 -0.34 -3.09 -9.66
C GLU A 125 -1.74 -2.47 -9.61
N TRP A 126 -2.13 -1.87 -8.48
CA TRP A 126 -3.39 -1.15 -8.36
C TRP A 126 -3.49 -0.01 -9.39
N LEU A 127 -2.42 0.77 -9.57
CA LEU A 127 -2.37 1.87 -10.55
C LEU A 127 -2.45 1.36 -11.99
N TYR A 128 -1.80 0.23 -12.30
CA TYR A 128 -1.92 -0.43 -13.60
C TYR A 128 -3.38 -0.82 -13.90
N TYR A 129 -4.04 -1.49 -12.97
CA TYR A 129 -5.44 -1.88 -13.15
C TYR A 129 -6.40 -0.71 -13.10
N TYR A 130 -6.06 0.37 -12.40
CA TYR A 130 -6.81 1.63 -12.44
C TYR A 130 -6.81 2.23 -13.85
N GLU A 131 -5.66 2.24 -14.55
CA GLU A 131 -5.58 2.74 -15.92
C GLU A 131 -6.48 1.95 -16.89
N LEU A 132 -6.52 0.62 -16.76
CA LEU A 132 -7.42 -0.24 -17.52
C LEU A 132 -8.90 -0.06 -17.11
N TRP A 133 -9.14 0.11 -15.82
CA TRP A 133 -10.48 0.34 -15.27
C TRP A 133 -11.07 1.66 -15.75
N LEU A 134 -10.25 2.70 -16.01
CA LEU A 134 -10.75 3.98 -16.51
C LEU A 134 -11.48 3.87 -17.86
N SER A 135 -11.06 2.95 -18.74
CA SER A 135 -11.67 2.79 -20.07
C SER A 135 -12.95 1.95 -20.04
N GLU A 136 -12.93 0.82 -19.33
CA GLU A 136 -14.02 -0.17 -19.38
C GLU A 136 -14.95 -0.09 -18.16
N GLY A 137 -14.49 0.55 -17.09
CA GLY A 137 -15.09 0.46 -15.77
C GLY A 137 -14.97 -0.91 -15.11
N LYS A 138 -14.46 -1.94 -15.80
CA LYS A 138 -14.29 -3.28 -15.23
C LYS A 138 -12.99 -3.36 -14.45
N TRP A 139 -13.06 -3.83 -13.20
CA TRP A 139 -11.88 -4.00 -12.36
C TRP A 139 -11.25 -5.37 -12.60
N TYR A 140 -9.98 -5.37 -13.01
CA TYR A 140 -9.20 -6.57 -13.30
C TYR A 140 -8.16 -6.89 -12.22
N GLY A 141 -8.03 -6.04 -11.20
CA GLY A 141 -7.14 -6.30 -10.08
C GLY A 141 -7.71 -7.30 -9.08
N GLY A 142 -6.88 -7.71 -8.12
CA GLY A 142 -7.31 -8.52 -7.00
C GLY A 142 -8.15 -7.75 -5.96
N GLY A 143 -8.46 -8.43 -4.85
CA GLY A 143 -9.18 -7.87 -3.70
C GLY A 143 -10.58 -8.44 -3.51
N HIS A 144 -11.38 -7.83 -2.62
CA HIS A 144 -12.80 -8.18 -2.44
C HIS A 144 -13.70 -7.52 -3.49
N ASN A 145 -14.69 -8.23 -4.04
CA ASN A 145 -15.60 -7.67 -5.04
C ASN A 145 -16.30 -6.40 -4.53
N GLU A 146 -15.97 -5.25 -5.12
CA GLU A 146 -16.66 -3.97 -4.84
C GLU A 146 -17.88 -3.73 -5.73
N TYR A 147 -18.02 -4.52 -6.80
CA TYR A 147 -19.11 -4.48 -7.75
C TYR A 147 -19.85 -5.83 -7.73
N PRO A 148 -20.70 -6.08 -6.71
CA PRO A 148 -21.31 -7.40 -6.47
C PRO A 148 -22.25 -7.89 -7.58
N ASN A 149 -22.60 -7.03 -8.54
CA ASN A 149 -23.49 -7.37 -9.66
C ASN A 149 -22.72 -7.74 -10.95
N GLU A 150 -21.40 -7.81 -10.90
CA GLU A 150 -20.53 -8.18 -12.01
C GLU A 150 -19.85 -9.50 -11.76
N ASP A 151 -20.69 -10.51 -11.57
CA ASP A 151 -20.26 -11.88 -11.47
C ASP A 151 -19.69 -12.33 -12.83
N ASN A 152 -18.39 -12.61 -12.88
CA ASN A 152 -17.67 -13.26 -14.01
C ASN A 152 -18.08 -14.74 -14.19
N THR A 153 -19.28 -15.14 -13.80
CA THR A 153 -19.70 -16.55 -13.73
C THR A 153 -20.10 -17.14 -15.08
N GLU A 154 -19.99 -16.39 -16.19
CA GLU A 154 -20.32 -16.89 -17.54
C GLU A 154 -19.12 -17.35 -18.38
N ILE A 155 -17.86 -17.19 -17.93
CA ILE A 155 -16.71 -17.45 -18.84
C ILE A 155 -16.09 -18.85 -18.73
N LEU A 156 -16.44 -19.69 -17.74
CA LEU A 156 -15.86 -21.05 -17.62
C LEU A 156 -16.90 -22.16 -17.38
N LYS A 157 -17.94 -22.17 -18.20
CA LYS A 157 -18.71 -23.40 -18.47
C LYS A 157 -18.87 -23.49 -19.98
N ASN A 158 -17.87 -24.03 -20.67
CA ASN A 158 -17.95 -24.72 -21.97
C ASN A 158 -16.56 -24.72 -22.63
N GLU A 159 -15.64 -25.52 -22.09
CA GLU A 159 -14.62 -26.25 -22.88
C GLU A 159 -14.46 -27.65 -22.27
#